data_AF-A0A2B0N3Q3-F1
#
_entry.id   AF-A0A2B0N3Q3-F1
#
_cell.length_a   1.000
_cell.length_b   1.000
_cell.length_c   1.000
_cell.angle_alpha   90.00
_cell.angle_beta   90.00
_cell.angle_gamma   90.00
#
_symmetry.space_group_name_H-M   'P 1'
#
loop_
_entity.id
_entity.type
_entity.pdbx_description
1 polymer ?
#
loop_
_entity_poly.entity_id
_entity_poly.type
_entity_poly.pdbx_seq_one_letter_code
_entity_poly.pdbx_strand_id
1 'polypeptide(L)' 'MDKFMRSYTPFRGPNDPCPPIGKKFYSTPPHLFMGFQPPNLPQFSPSEALRKGTLWPAFYDFYENPYKKGR' A
#
# COMPACT_ATOMS: atom_id res chain seq x y z
N MET A 1 3.13 6.43 9.95
CA MET A 1 3.12 6.05 8.53
C MET A 1 2.58 4.64 8.48
N ASP A 2 1.68 4.37 7.54
CA ASP A 2 1.13 3.03 7.36
C ASP A 2 2.26 1.98 7.25
N LYS A 3 2.08 0.81 7.87
CA LYS A 3 3.12 -0.24 7.98
C LYS A 3 3.57 -0.74 6.61
N PHE A 4 2.68 -0.75 5.63
CA PHE A 4 2.90 -1.28 4.30
C PHE A 4 3.36 -0.21 3.33
N MET A 5 3.54 1.02 3.80
CA MET A 5 3.83 2.14 2.95
C MET A 5 5.33 2.43 2.88
N ARG A 6 5.89 2.44 1.66
CA ARG A 6 7.31 2.73 1.42
C ARG A 6 7.48 4.01 0.62
N SER A 7 8.70 4.53 0.66
CA SER A 7 9.06 5.73 -0.07
C SER A 7 10.46 5.65 -0.64
N TYR A 8 10.66 6.31 -1.78
CA TYR A 8 11.98 6.50 -2.38
C TYR A 8 12.08 7.91 -2.95
N THR A 9 13.31 8.38 -3.09
CA THR A 9 13.59 9.64 -3.78
C THR A 9 14.14 9.29 -5.16
N PRO A 10 13.45 9.63 -6.26
CA PRO A 10 13.97 9.39 -7.59
C PRO A 10 15.24 10.22 -7.79
N PHE A 11 16.23 9.62 -8.46
CA PHE A 11 17.42 10.35 -8.90
C PHE A 11 17.01 11.47 -9.87
N ARG A 12 17.68 12.62 -9.76
CA ARG A 12 17.49 13.76 -10.66
C ARG A 12 18.74 13.99 -11.48
N GLY A 13 18.61 13.89 -12.80
CA GLY A 13 19.68 14.18 -13.74
C GLY A 13 19.87 15.69 -13.97
N PRO A 14 21.05 16.12 -14.46
CA PRO A 14 21.30 17.52 -14.81
C PRO A 14 20.36 18.07 -15.89
N ASN A 15 19.87 17.21 -16.79
CA ASN A 15 19.03 17.58 -17.94
C ASN A 15 17.59 17.08 -17.82
N ASP A 16 17.11 16.77 -16.60
CA ASP A 16 15.71 16.33 -16.42
C ASP A 16 14.75 17.48 -16.74
N PRO A 17 13.80 17.29 -17.69
CA PRO A 17 12.92 18.35 -18.17
C PRO A 17 11.80 18.72 -17.17
N CYS A 18 11.61 17.93 -16.11
CA CYS A 18 10.52 18.06 -15.15
C CYS A 18 11.01 18.59 -13.79
N PRO A 19 10.23 19.44 -13.09
CA PRO A 19 10.56 19.86 -11.73
C PRO A 19 10.75 18.68 -10.77
N PRO A 20 11.59 18.82 -9.71
CA PRO A 20 11.82 17.76 -8.76
C PRO A 20 10.51 17.31 -8.08
N ILE A 21 10.17 16.03 -8.23
CA ILE A 21 8.95 15.44 -7.66
C ILE A 21 9.09 15.19 -6.14
N GLY A 22 10.33 15.20 -5.62
CA GLY A 22 10.60 14.92 -4.21
C GLY A 22 10.41 13.45 -3.86
N LYS A 23 9.89 13.16 -2.66
CA LYS A 23 9.68 11.79 -2.16
C LYS A 23 8.47 11.16 -2.84
N LYS A 24 8.70 10.06 -3.57
CA LYS A 24 7.63 9.21 -4.13
C LYS A 24 7.27 8.12 -3.14
N PHE A 25 5.98 7.83 -3.10
CA PHE A 25 5.40 6.84 -2.21
C PHE A 25 4.76 5.70 -2.98
N TYR A 26 4.87 4.48 -2.46
CA TYR A 26 4.26 3.29 -3.02
C TYR A 26 3.80 2.33 -1.90
N SER A 27 2.72 1.59 -2.15
CA SER A 27 2.26 0.57 -1.20
C SER A 27 3.02 -0.74 -1.43
N THR A 28 3.32 -1.43 -0.33
CA THR A 28 3.80 -2.81 -0.29
C THR A 28 2.86 -3.64 0.58
N PRO A 29 1.70 -4.05 0.05
CA PRO A 29 0.66 -4.69 0.84
C PRO A 29 1.09 -6.05 1.42
N PRO A 30 0.39 -6.58 2.44
CA PRO A 30 0.75 -7.83 3.12
C PRO A 30 0.92 -9.03 2.19
N HIS A 31 0.16 -9.10 1.09
CA HIS A 31 0.22 -10.21 0.15
C HIS A 31 1.60 -10.38 -0.51
N LEU A 32 2.39 -9.31 -0.62
CA LEU A 32 3.75 -9.37 -1.19
C LEU A 32 4.74 -10.11 -0.29
N PHE A 33 4.42 -10.23 0.99
CA PHE A 33 5.28 -10.84 2.02
C PHE A 33 4.73 -12.18 2.51
N MET A 34 3.53 -12.58 2.08
CA MET A 34 2.95 -13.89 2.36
C MET A 34 3.25 -14.82 1.18
N GLY A 35 4.26 -15.68 1.32
CA GLY A 35 4.72 -16.54 0.23
C GLY A 35 3.66 -17.54 -0.27
N PHE A 36 2.87 -18.10 0.64
CA PHE A 36 1.69 -18.90 0.31
C PHE A 36 0.55 -18.59 1.28
N GLN A 37 -0.68 -18.77 0.83
CA GLN A 37 -1.86 -18.58 1.65
C GLN A 37 -2.14 -19.85 2.45
N PRO A 38 -1.99 -19.85 3.80
CA PRO A 38 -2.25 -21.05 4.58
C PRO A 38 -3.73 -21.45 4.51
N PRO A 39 -4.04 -22.75 4.62
CA PRO A 39 -5.42 -23.21 4.66
C PRO A 39 -6.12 -22.67 5.92
N ASN A 40 -7.43 -22.50 5.84
CA ASN A 40 -8.26 -22.06 6.97
C ASN A 40 -7.86 -20.71 7.57
N LEU A 41 -7.34 -19.78 6.75
CA LEU A 41 -7.18 -18.40 7.19
C LEU A 41 -8.50 -17.85 7.73
N PRO A 42 -8.46 -17.04 8.82
CA PRO A 42 -9.62 -16.30 9.27
C PRO A 42 -10.23 -15.51 8.12
N GLN A 43 -11.56 -15.46 8.05
CA GLN A 43 -12.29 -14.73 7.02
C GLN A 43 -13.23 -13.75 7.69
N PHE A 44 -13.43 -12.61 7.02
CA PHE A 44 -14.52 -11.71 7.38
C PHE A 44 -15.87 -12.35 7.07
N SER A 45 -16.93 -11.84 7.70
CA SER A 45 -18.29 -12.16 7.24
C SER A 45 -18.48 -11.66 5.79
N PRO A 46 -19.37 -12.26 4.98
CA PRO A 46 -19.56 -11.86 3.59
C PRO A 46 -19.85 -10.36 3.40
N SER A 47 -20.69 -9.78 4.26
CA SER A 47 -21.02 -8.34 4.25
C SER A 47 -19.80 -7.46 4.51
N GLU A 48 -18.97 -7.85 5.47
CA GLU A 48 -17.75 -7.10 5.80
C GLU A 48 -16.67 -7.26 4.73
N ALA A 49 -16.51 -8.46 4.17
CA ALA A 49 -15.57 -8.73 3.10
C ALA A 49 -15.84 -7.85 1.87
N LEU A 50 -17.11 -7.73 1.46
CA LEU A 50 -17.52 -6.87 0.35
C LEU A 50 -17.18 -5.40 0.61
N ARG A 51 -17.43 -4.91 1.83
CA ARG A 51 -17.08 -3.52 2.21
C ARG A 51 -15.59 -3.27 2.25
N LYS A 52 -14.80 -4.27 2.65
CA LYS A 52 -13.34 -4.17 2.79
C LYS A 52 -12.59 -4.44 1.49
N GLY A 53 -13.23 -5.07 0.50
CA GLY A 53 -12.60 -5.48 -0.76
C GLY A 53 -11.65 -6.67 -0.61
N THR A 54 -11.73 -7.42 0.50
CA THR A 54 -10.93 -8.63 0.74
C THR A 54 -11.67 -9.58 1.66
N LEU A 55 -11.52 -10.89 1.42
CA LEU A 55 -12.10 -11.93 2.26
C LEU A 55 -11.31 -12.14 3.55
N TRP A 56 -9.99 -11.92 3.51
CA TRP A 56 -9.10 -12.29 4.61
C TRP A 56 -8.60 -11.05 5.37
N PRO A 57 -8.71 -11.02 6.71
CA PRO A 57 -8.16 -9.95 7.53
C PRO A 57 -6.66 -9.77 7.36
N ALA A 58 -5.93 -10.84 7.11
CA ALA A 58 -4.48 -10.81 6.88
C ALA A 58 -4.07 -9.99 5.64
N PHE A 59 -4.98 -9.79 4.68
CA PHE A 59 -4.75 -9.00 3.47
C PHE A 59 -5.49 -7.66 3.47
N TYR A 60 -6.15 -7.30 4.58
CA TYR A 60 -6.77 -6.00 4.69
C TYR A 60 -5.71 -4.92 4.84
N ASP A 61 -5.61 -4.06 3.84
CA ASP A 61 -4.66 -2.95 3.77
C ASP A 61 -5.45 -1.64 3.58
N PHE A 62 -5.50 -0.81 4.61
CA PHE A 62 -6.23 0.46 4.57
C PHE A 62 -5.37 1.53 3.89
N TYR A 63 -5.77 1.97 2.70
CA TYR A 63 -5.03 2.98 1.96
C TYR A 63 -5.28 4.40 2.50
N GLU A 64 -4.33 4.90 3.30
CA GLU A 64 -4.26 6.33 3.65
C GLU A 64 -3.45 7.08 2.58
N ASN A 65 -4.07 8.05 1.90
CA ASN A 65 -3.38 8.84 0.86
C ASN A 65 -2.25 9.67 1.51
N PRO A 66 -0.98 9.38 1.19
CA PRO A 66 0.16 10.03 1.86
C PRO A 66 0.41 11.47 1.43
N TYR A 67 -0.15 11.87 0.30
CA TYR A 67 -0.03 13.22 -0.24
C TYR A 67 -1.05 14.18 0.39
N LYS A 68 -2.02 13.68 1.18
CA LYS A 68 -3.04 14.53 1.84
C LYS A 68 -2.49 15.37 2.99
N LYS A 69 -1.37 14.99 3.62
CA LYS A 69 -0.80 15.72 4.78
C LYS A 69 -0.09 17.04 4.42
N GLY A 70 -0.01 17.41 3.14
CA GLY A 70 0.77 18.55 2.67
C GLY A 70 0.00 19.57 1.83
N ARG A 71 -1.33 19.66 1.98
CA ARG A 71 -2.15 20.74 1.42
C ARG A 71 -2.82 21.52 2.52
#